data_AF-A0A1E7GC50-F1
#
_entry.id   AF-A0A1E7GC50-F1
#
_cell.length_a   1.000
_cell.length_b   1.000
_cell.length_c   1.000
_cell.angle_alpha   90.00
_cell.angle_beta   90.00
_cell.angle_gamma   90.00
#
_symmetry.space_group_name_H-M   'P 1'
#
loop_
_entity.id
_entity.type
_entity.pdbx_description
1 polymer ?
#
loop_
_entity_poly.entity_id
_entity_poly.type
_entity_poly.pdbx_seq_one_letter_code
_entity_poly.pdbx_strand_id
1 'polypeptide(L)'
;MGAEIGSGIEDKQKLVDDMLKVLPEKAARNRRKHIVVRDCSTEQHIEADDKVIPGILTNRGCAFAGSKGVVFGPIKDMVHLVHGPIGCAYFTWGTRRNLAKAEEGEDNFSNYCVCTDMKETDIVFGGEKKLKKSIDEIMKIFKPEAISISATCPVGLIGDDIEAVAREAEKEYGIKVIPSRCEGYRGVSQSAGHHIASNALMENLIGTEELENPTPFDINIFGEYNIGGDLWEIKPILEQIGYRIVSTFTGDGSFHKLAQAHRAKLSILLCHRSINYTNRMMEEKYGVPWLKVNYVGTKTTAKSLRKMAEFFDDPEITLKTEEIITEEKAKYEAEIERYRKKLKGKTAFIYSGGSRSHHYMNLFEELGMKVVVAGYQFAHRDDYEGRQIIPQIKGGALGSMLEDVHYERDENIEPAVSPERIEELKKKIGLMDYEGLFPETKDGTIVIDDLNHHETEALVKALKPDIFCSGIKDKYWAQKMGIPSRQIHSYDYSGRYTGFSGVLNFAQDIDMAMHSPTWRFIRPPWKAEGAE
;
A
#
# COMPACT_ATOMS: atom_id res chain seq x y z
N MET A 1 12.67 5.57 -37.39
CA MET A 1 13.71 4.52 -37.32
C MET A 1 13.44 3.64 -36.11
N GLY A 2 12.71 2.56 -36.27
CA GLY A 2 12.48 1.56 -35.22
C GLY A 2 13.34 0.34 -35.52
N ALA A 3 14.51 0.25 -34.92
CA ALA A 3 15.15 -1.05 -34.79
C ALA A 3 14.29 -1.87 -33.82
N GLU A 4 13.95 -3.11 -34.17
CA GLU A 4 13.43 -4.07 -33.20
C GLU A 4 14.49 -4.18 -32.09
N ILE A 5 14.20 -3.58 -30.93
CA ILE A 5 15.02 -3.76 -29.73
C ILE A 5 14.88 -5.23 -29.38
N GLY A 6 15.98 -5.99 -29.42
CA GLY A 6 15.95 -7.39 -29.08
C GLY A 6 15.44 -7.58 -27.65
N SER A 7 14.84 -8.74 -27.39
CA SER A 7 14.19 -9.04 -26.10
C SER A 7 15.18 -9.35 -24.97
N GLY A 8 16.49 -9.32 -25.25
CA GLY A 8 17.57 -9.69 -24.35
C GLY A 8 17.89 -8.65 -23.29
N ILE A 9 18.62 -9.08 -22.25
CA ILE A 9 19.05 -8.24 -21.14
C ILE A 9 19.93 -7.07 -21.63
N GLU A 10 20.89 -7.35 -22.52
CA GLU A 10 21.83 -6.34 -23.06
C GLU A 10 21.11 -5.22 -23.83
N ASP A 11 20.11 -5.56 -24.64
CA ASP A 11 19.34 -4.59 -25.41
C ASP A 11 18.53 -3.65 -24.50
N LYS A 12 17.94 -4.20 -23.44
CA LYS A 12 17.21 -3.41 -22.44
C LYS A 12 18.15 -2.58 -21.58
N GLN A 13 19.35 -3.08 -21.31
CA GLN A 13 20.39 -2.35 -20.61
C GLN A 13 20.81 -1.12 -21.43
N LYS A 14 21.04 -1.31 -22.73
CA LYS A 14 21.32 -0.22 -23.67
C LYS A 14 20.16 0.77 -23.77
N LEU A 15 18.91 0.30 -23.83
CA LEU A 15 17.72 1.17 -23.82
C LEU A 15 17.69 2.06 -22.57
N VAL A 16 17.96 1.51 -21.38
CA VAL A 16 18.04 2.27 -20.13
C VAL A 16 19.16 3.30 -20.19
N ASP A 17 20.35 2.91 -20.65
CA ASP A 17 21.49 3.82 -20.70
C ASP A 17 21.27 4.96 -21.72
N ASP A 18 20.67 4.66 -22.88
CA ASP A 18 20.31 5.65 -23.90
C ASP A 18 19.22 6.63 -23.41
N MET A 19 18.20 6.12 -22.70
CA MET A 19 17.15 6.93 -22.09
C MET A 19 17.72 7.98 -21.12
N LEU A 20 18.75 7.63 -20.35
CA LEU A 20 19.33 8.51 -19.34
C LEU A 20 20.27 9.59 -19.90
N LYS A 21 20.78 9.45 -21.14
CA LYS A 21 21.70 10.43 -21.77
C LYS A 21 21.10 11.81 -21.98
N VAL A 22 19.76 11.91 -22.00
CA VAL A 22 19.03 13.18 -22.16
C VAL A 22 19.06 14.01 -20.87
N LEU A 23 19.28 13.37 -19.72
CA LEU A 23 19.32 14.05 -18.43
C LEU A 23 20.67 14.73 -18.20
N PRO A 24 20.73 15.82 -17.40
CA PRO A 24 21.99 16.36 -16.92
C PRO A 24 22.84 15.29 -16.24
N GLU A 25 24.15 15.31 -16.42
CA GLU A 25 25.07 14.24 -15.99
C GLU A 25 24.86 13.82 -14.52
N LYS A 26 24.69 14.79 -13.62
CA LYS A 26 24.43 14.53 -12.20
C LYS A 26 23.12 13.76 -11.98
N ALA A 27 22.05 14.13 -12.70
CA ALA A 27 20.75 13.48 -12.61
C ALA A 27 20.80 12.09 -13.24
N ALA A 28 21.43 11.93 -14.41
CA ALA A 28 21.61 10.64 -15.09
C ALA A 28 22.36 9.63 -14.19
N ARG A 29 23.47 10.06 -13.57
CA ARG A 29 24.26 9.21 -12.67
C ARG A 29 23.49 8.81 -11.42
N ASN A 30 22.67 9.69 -10.85
CA ASN A 30 21.79 9.34 -9.73
C ASN A 30 20.71 8.35 -10.20
N ARG A 31 19.93 8.70 -11.23
CA ARG A 31 18.84 7.87 -11.75
C ARG A 31 19.27 6.47 -12.16
N ARG A 32 20.46 6.29 -12.73
CA ARG A 32 20.94 4.96 -13.14
C ARG A 32 20.91 3.94 -12.00
N LYS A 33 21.12 4.37 -10.76
CA LYS A 33 21.14 3.49 -9.58
C LYS A 33 19.76 3.03 -9.12
N HIS A 34 18.71 3.73 -9.56
CA HIS A 34 17.31 3.41 -9.29
C HIS A 34 16.69 2.53 -10.38
N ILE A 35 17.51 1.97 -11.28
CA ILE A 35 17.03 1.15 -12.41
C ILE A 35 17.87 -0.12 -12.50
N VAL A 36 17.20 -1.27 -12.54
CA VAL A 36 17.83 -2.58 -12.72
C VAL A 36 17.15 -3.29 -13.87
N VAL A 37 17.91 -3.73 -14.86
CA VAL A 37 17.43 -4.73 -15.82
C VAL A 37 17.72 -6.09 -15.21
N ARG A 38 16.67 -6.87 -14.93
CA ARG A 38 16.82 -8.12 -14.19
C ARG A 38 17.63 -9.14 -14.95
N ASP A 39 18.63 -9.68 -14.27
CA ASP A 39 19.43 -10.84 -14.66
C ASP A 39 19.48 -11.78 -13.45
N CYS A 40 18.64 -12.81 -13.46
CA CYS A 40 18.50 -13.78 -12.38
C CYS A 40 19.74 -14.65 -12.19
N SER A 41 20.73 -14.60 -13.09
CA SER A 41 22.02 -15.28 -12.91
C SER A 41 22.99 -14.51 -12.01
N THR A 42 22.66 -13.26 -11.65
CA THR A 42 23.52 -12.40 -10.84
C THR A 42 22.76 -11.78 -9.68
N GLU A 43 23.49 -11.54 -8.57
CA GLU A 43 22.97 -10.69 -7.51
C GLU A 43 22.99 -9.23 -7.99
N GLN A 44 21.85 -8.54 -7.82
CA GLN A 44 21.67 -7.16 -8.24
C GLN A 44 21.02 -6.37 -7.11
N HIS A 45 21.42 -5.09 -6.99
CA HIS A 45 20.90 -4.17 -5.98
C HIS A 45 20.33 -2.92 -6.64
N ILE A 46 19.44 -2.23 -5.92
CA ILE A 46 18.80 -0.98 -6.35
C ILE A 46 18.94 0.08 -5.26
N GLU A 47 19.11 1.35 -5.63
CA GLU A 47 18.86 2.46 -4.71
C GLU A 47 17.36 2.78 -4.69
N ALA A 48 16.79 2.92 -3.49
CA ALA A 48 15.38 3.19 -3.27
C ALA A 48 15.19 4.04 -2.00
N ASP A 49 14.02 4.66 -1.85
CA ASP A 49 13.71 5.62 -0.77
C ASP A 49 14.72 6.79 -0.65
N ASP A 50 15.28 7.25 -1.78
CA ASP A 50 16.13 8.45 -1.83
C ASP A 50 15.32 9.72 -2.15
N LYS A 51 15.92 10.91 -2.02
CA LYS A 51 15.29 12.19 -2.35
C LYS A 51 14.90 12.26 -3.83
N VAL A 52 13.73 12.84 -4.07
CA VAL A 52 13.30 13.21 -5.42
C VAL A 52 14.26 14.23 -6.03
N ILE A 53 14.67 14.00 -7.27
CA ILE A 53 15.41 14.99 -8.05
C ILE A 53 14.47 16.16 -8.39
N PRO A 54 14.78 17.42 -7.98
CA PRO A 54 13.91 18.56 -8.26
C PRO A 54 13.66 18.75 -9.77
N GLY A 55 12.40 18.99 -10.14
CA GLY A 55 12.00 19.22 -11.53
C GLY A 55 11.81 17.97 -12.40
N ILE A 56 12.04 16.76 -11.86
CA ILE A 56 11.99 15.52 -12.65
C ILE A 56 10.56 15.03 -12.95
N LEU A 57 9.53 15.62 -12.34
CA LEU A 57 8.12 15.16 -12.41
C LEU A 57 7.93 13.76 -11.82
N THR A 58 8.18 13.62 -10.51
CA THR A 58 7.90 12.40 -9.74
C THR A 58 6.39 12.15 -9.59
N ASN A 59 6.05 10.89 -9.34
CA ASN A 59 4.71 10.47 -8.95
C ASN A 59 4.46 10.47 -7.43
N ARG A 60 5.48 10.72 -6.61
CA ARG A 60 5.39 10.70 -5.14
C ARG A 60 4.46 11.78 -4.57
N GLY A 61 3.95 11.49 -3.38
CA GLY A 61 3.27 12.42 -2.49
C GLY A 61 4.17 12.78 -1.30
N CYS A 62 3.56 13.09 -0.16
CA CYS A 62 4.25 13.53 1.05
C CYS A 62 3.88 12.69 2.29
N ALA A 63 4.58 12.91 3.41
CA ALA A 63 4.31 12.22 4.67
C ALA A 63 2.85 12.39 5.16
N PHE A 64 2.25 13.57 5.02
CA PHE A 64 0.84 13.79 5.36
C PHE A 64 -0.09 12.83 4.60
N ALA A 65 0.17 12.61 3.30
CA ALA A 65 -0.62 11.69 2.51
C ALA A 65 -0.47 10.24 2.99
N GLY A 66 0.73 9.82 3.41
CA GLY A 66 0.97 8.50 3.99
C GLY A 66 0.37 8.31 5.38
N SER A 67 0.41 9.34 6.23
CA SER A 67 -0.18 9.28 7.57
C SER A 67 -1.70 9.40 7.51
N LYS A 68 -2.23 10.61 7.26
CA LYS A 68 -3.66 10.90 7.22
C LYS A 68 -4.36 10.18 6.10
N GLY A 69 -3.83 10.24 4.89
CA GLY A 69 -4.52 9.76 3.69
C GLY A 69 -4.51 8.24 3.52
N VAL A 70 -3.53 7.53 4.09
CA VAL A 70 -3.36 6.09 3.90
C VAL A 70 -3.63 5.30 5.18
N VAL A 71 -2.97 5.63 6.30
CA VAL A 71 -3.04 4.83 7.53
C VAL A 71 -4.17 5.26 8.46
N PHE A 72 -4.29 6.53 8.82
CA PHE A 72 -5.35 6.98 9.73
C PHE A 72 -6.72 7.04 9.06
N GLY A 73 -6.81 7.66 7.88
CA GLY A 73 -8.07 8.02 7.23
C GLY A 73 -9.12 6.91 7.03
N PRO A 74 -8.72 5.62 6.90
CA PRO A 74 -9.68 4.52 6.83
C PRO A 74 -10.33 4.09 8.16
N ILE A 75 -9.90 4.61 9.32
CA ILE A 75 -10.51 4.28 10.62
C ILE A 75 -11.82 5.05 10.76
N LYS A 76 -12.95 4.33 10.64
CA LYS A 76 -14.24 4.90 10.26
C LYS A 76 -14.92 5.72 11.37
N ASP A 77 -14.73 5.35 12.63
CA ASP A 77 -15.38 5.93 13.81
C ASP A 77 -14.54 7.03 14.49
N MET A 78 -13.38 7.36 13.91
CA MET A 78 -12.56 8.48 14.33
C MET A 78 -12.82 9.73 13.47
N VAL A 79 -12.74 10.91 14.08
CA VAL A 79 -12.66 12.17 13.31
C VAL A 79 -11.20 12.52 13.04
N HIS A 80 -10.85 12.64 11.76
CA HIS A 80 -9.50 13.01 11.33
C HIS A 80 -9.39 14.51 11.06
N LEU A 81 -8.90 15.26 12.06
CA LEU A 81 -8.71 16.71 11.98
C LEU A 81 -7.40 17.07 11.29
N VAL A 82 -7.50 17.71 10.13
CA VAL A 82 -6.34 18.27 9.43
C VAL A 82 -5.99 19.64 10.00
N HIS A 83 -4.83 19.74 10.66
CA HIS A 83 -4.32 21.00 11.16
C HIS A 83 -3.44 21.67 10.10
N GLY A 84 -4.01 22.64 9.39
CA GLY A 84 -3.44 23.19 8.19
C GLY A 84 -4.37 24.09 7.40
N PRO A 85 -3.85 24.72 6.32
CA PRO A 85 -4.68 25.34 5.30
C PRO A 85 -5.55 24.31 4.57
N ILE A 86 -6.62 24.78 3.92
CA ILE A 86 -7.68 23.92 3.35
C ILE A 86 -7.22 22.87 2.33
N GLY A 87 -6.13 23.11 1.59
CA GLY A 87 -5.71 22.25 0.48
C GLY A 87 -5.44 20.80 0.88
N CYS A 88 -4.71 20.58 1.98
CA CYS A 88 -4.38 19.23 2.47
C CYS A 88 -5.64 18.43 2.82
N ALA A 89 -6.64 19.10 3.39
CA ALA A 89 -7.92 18.49 3.73
C ALA A 89 -8.72 18.18 2.45
N TYR A 90 -8.87 19.15 1.56
CA TYR A 90 -9.62 19.00 0.30
C TYR A 90 -9.10 17.85 -0.57
N PHE A 91 -7.79 17.77 -0.80
CA PHE A 91 -7.21 16.73 -1.67
C PHE A 91 -7.19 15.32 -1.06
N THR A 92 -7.59 15.19 0.21
CA THR A 92 -7.78 13.88 0.87
C THR A 92 -9.25 13.56 1.14
N TRP A 93 -10.19 14.31 0.56
CA TRP A 93 -11.61 14.06 0.69
C TRP A 93 -12.11 13.14 -0.43
N GLY A 94 -12.33 11.86 -0.11
CA GLY A 94 -12.87 10.86 -1.05
C GLY A 94 -11.96 10.50 -2.24
N THR A 95 -10.73 11.00 -2.28
CA THR A 95 -9.79 10.75 -3.40
C THR A 95 -9.18 9.34 -3.37
N ARG A 96 -9.10 8.73 -2.18
CA ARG A 96 -8.72 7.34 -1.98
C ARG A 96 -9.94 6.53 -1.57
N ARG A 97 -10.20 5.42 -2.29
CA ARG A 97 -11.43 4.64 -2.19
C ARG A 97 -11.41 3.59 -1.06
N ASN A 98 -10.89 3.95 0.11
CA ASN A 98 -11.00 3.09 1.29
C ASN A 98 -12.45 3.08 1.78
N LEU A 99 -13.20 2.04 1.40
CA LEU A 99 -14.60 1.93 1.75
C LEU A 99 -14.74 1.54 3.22
N ALA A 100 -15.78 2.05 3.86
CA ALA A 100 -16.15 1.70 5.21
C ALA A 100 -17.68 1.72 5.36
N LYS A 101 -18.20 0.90 6.28
CA LYS A 101 -19.62 0.85 6.64
C LYS A 101 -19.76 0.88 8.16
N ALA A 102 -20.68 1.70 8.67
CA ALA A 102 -21.08 1.61 10.06
C ALA A 102 -21.97 0.38 10.25
N GLU A 103 -21.79 -0.34 11.34
CA GLU A 103 -22.79 -1.29 11.82
C GLU A 103 -23.91 -0.53 12.55
N GLU A 104 -25.02 -1.21 12.90
CA GLU A 104 -26.12 -0.57 13.62
C GLU A 104 -25.66 0.00 14.96
N GLY A 105 -25.86 1.30 15.16
CA GLY A 105 -25.43 2.01 16.37
C GLY A 105 -23.98 2.48 16.37
N GLU A 106 -23.20 2.22 15.32
CA GLU A 106 -21.84 2.76 15.14
C GLU A 106 -21.83 4.00 14.24
N ASP A 107 -20.78 4.81 14.34
CA ASP A 107 -20.55 5.96 13.47
C ASP A 107 -19.60 5.64 12.29
N ASN A 108 -19.73 6.44 11.23
CA ASN A 108 -18.81 6.43 10.10
C ASN A 108 -18.56 7.85 9.58
N PHE A 109 -17.38 8.38 9.85
CA PHE A 109 -16.93 9.71 9.48
C PHE A 109 -16.04 9.73 8.22
N SER A 110 -15.83 8.60 7.52
CA SER A 110 -14.92 8.52 6.36
C SER A 110 -15.30 9.45 5.20
N ASN A 111 -16.56 9.88 5.11
CA ASN A 111 -17.05 10.80 4.08
C ASN A 111 -16.95 12.29 4.47
N TYR A 112 -16.46 12.61 5.67
CA TYR A 112 -16.27 13.98 6.12
C TYR A 112 -14.83 14.44 5.92
N CYS A 113 -14.67 15.74 5.76
CA CYS A 113 -13.37 16.41 5.69
C CYS A 113 -13.33 17.48 6.77
N VAL A 114 -12.56 17.26 7.82
CA VAL A 114 -12.48 18.16 8.98
C VAL A 114 -11.12 18.85 9.00
N CYS A 115 -11.12 20.18 9.10
CA CYS A 115 -9.92 21.00 8.97
C CYS A 115 -10.01 22.26 9.81
N THR A 116 -8.88 22.67 10.38
CA THR A 116 -8.74 23.99 11.04
C THR A 116 -8.76 25.17 10.05
N ASP A 117 -8.57 24.91 8.75
CA ASP A 117 -8.54 25.92 7.67
C ASP A 117 -7.69 27.15 8.04
N MET A 118 -6.41 26.90 8.34
CA MET A 118 -5.48 27.93 8.81
C MET A 118 -5.43 29.12 7.85
N LYS A 119 -5.50 30.32 8.42
CA LYS A 119 -5.38 31.62 7.76
C LYS A 119 -4.03 32.25 8.10
N GLU A 120 -3.72 33.37 7.45
CA GLU A 120 -2.48 34.11 7.70
C GLU A 120 -2.28 34.47 9.17
N THR A 121 -3.35 34.81 9.89
CA THR A 121 -3.31 35.06 11.34
C THR A 121 -2.80 33.86 12.13
N ASP A 122 -3.19 32.64 11.73
CA ASP A 122 -2.78 31.40 12.39
C ASP A 122 -1.30 31.10 12.08
N ILE A 123 -0.82 31.50 10.90
CA ILE A 123 0.60 31.39 10.53
C ILE A 123 1.47 32.35 11.33
N VAL A 124 1.00 33.58 11.57
CA VAL A 124 1.78 34.62 12.27
C VAL A 124 1.76 34.42 13.79
N PHE A 125 0.61 34.04 14.36
CA PHE A 125 0.40 34.02 15.81
C PHE A 125 0.23 32.62 16.42
N GLY A 126 0.35 31.56 15.61
CA GLY A 126 0.13 30.17 16.03
C GLY A 126 -1.32 29.71 15.81
N GLY A 127 -1.49 28.43 15.52
CA GLY A 127 -2.76 27.78 15.21
C GLY A 127 -3.39 27.04 16.39
N GLU A 128 -2.69 26.88 17.52
CA GLU A 128 -3.11 26.06 18.67
C GLU A 128 -4.50 26.42 19.22
N LYS A 129 -4.80 27.72 19.39
CA LYS A 129 -6.12 28.16 19.89
C LYS A 129 -7.25 27.77 18.95
N LYS A 130 -6.99 27.83 17.64
CA LYS A 130 -7.95 27.43 16.62
C LYS A 130 -8.11 25.91 16.58
N LEU A 131 -7.00 25.18 16.74
CA LEU A 131 -7.00 23.73 16.85
C LEU A 131 -7.86 23.27 18.04
N LYS A 132 -7.65 23.82 19.24
CA LYS A 132 -8.47 23.52 20.42
C LYS A 132 -9.95 23.81 20.18
N LYS A 133 -10.27 24.99 19.63
CA LYS A 133 -11.65 25.34 19.29
C LYS A 133 -12.28 24.35 18.27
N SER A 134 -11.54 23.92 17.27
CA SER A 134 -12.01 22.91 16.30
C SER A 134 -12.27 21.57 16.98
N ILE A 135 -11.45 21.15 17.95
CA ILE A 135 -11.71 19.95 18.75
C ILE A 135 -13.00 20.10 19.56
N ASP A 136 -13.23 21.26 20.17
CA ASP A 136 -14.47 21.53 20.92
C ASP A 136 -15.72 21.44 20.02
N GLU A 137 -15.63 21.97 18.80
CA GLU A 137 -16.70 21.86 17.80
C GLU A 137 -16.92 20.41 17.35
N ILE A 138 -15.84 19.63 17.18
CA ILE A 138 -15.94 18.19 16.86
C ILE A 138 -16.67 17.43 17.97
N MET A 139 -16.31 17.66 19.23
CA MET A 139 -16.95 17.00 20.37
C MET A 139 -18.42 17.41 20.53
N LYS A 140 -18.78 18.62 20.11
CA LYS A 140 -20.18 19.07 20.11
C LYS A 140 -21.01 18.43 19.00
N ILE A 141 -20.44 18.28 17.80
CA ILE A 141 -21.16 17.88 16.58
C ILE A 141 -21.14 16.36 16.37
N PHE A 142 -19.94 15.77 16.40
CA PHE A 142 -19.72 14.38 15.97
C PHE A 142 -19.67 13.40 17.14
N LYS A 143 -19.08 13.80 18.27
CA LYS A 143 -18.84 12.92 19.45
C LYS A 143 -18.18 11.57 19.06
N PRO A 144 -17.04 11.60 18.36
CA PRO A 144 -16.39 10.38 17.88
C PRO A 144 -15.75 9.59 19.02
N GLU A 145 -15.40 8.33 18.75
CA GLU A 145 -14.64 7.49 19.68
C GLU A 145 -13.23 8.04 19.94
N ALA A 146 -12.63 8.65 18.91
CA ALA A 146 -11.36 9.37 19.05
C ALA A 146 -11.16 10.42 17.95
N ILE A 147 -10.19 11.31 18.16
CA ILE A 147 -9.75 12.32 17.20
C ILE A 147 -8.29 12.04 16.83
N SER A 148 -7.94 12.10 15.55
CA SER A 148 -6.53 12.20 15.13
C SER A 148 -6.23 13.61 14.62
N ILE A 149 -5.13 14.21 15.04
CA ILE A 149 -4.65 15.51 14.56
C ILE A 149 -3.51 15.29 13.57
N SER A 150 -3.73 15.62 12.31
CA SER A 150 -2.71 15.48 11.26
C SER A 150 -2.05 16.82 10.95
N ALA A 151 -0.77 16.95 11.30
CA ALA A 151 0.03 18.14 11.00
C ALA A 151 0.26 18.30 9.49
N THR A 152 0.17 19.53 9.00
CA THR A 152 0.56 19.90 7.64
C THR A 152 1.85 20.72 7.65
N CYS A 153 2.44 21.02 6.48
CA CYS A 153 3.73 21.71 6.37
C CYS A 153 3.94 22.92 7.30
N PRO A 154 3.01 23.89 7.47
CA PRO A 154 3.26 25.05 8.31
C PRO A 154 3.35 24.72 9.81
N VAL A 155 2.68 23.68 10.31
CA VAL A 155 2.51 23.39 11.74
C VAL A 155 3.86 23.30 12.46
N GLY A 156 4.77 22.48 11.94
CA GLY A 156 6.11 22.33 12.53
C GLY A 156 7.02 23.55 12.36
N LEU A 157 6.73 24.44 11.40
CA LEU A 157 7.52 25.63 11.12
C LEU A 157 7.12 26.84 11.97
N ILE A 158 5.84 26.94 12.32
CA ILE A 158 5.33 28.01 13.18
C ILE A 158 5.44 27.68 14.67
N GLY A 159 5.78 26.42 14.99
CA GLY A 159 6.07 25.98 16.35
C GLY A 159 4.85 25.53 17.16
N ASP A 160 3.71 25.27 16.51
CA ASP A 160 2.51 24.77 17.19
C ASP A 160 2.79 23.42 17.89
N ASP A 161 2.47 23.31 19.18
CA ASP A 161 2.54 22.12 20.01
C ASP A 161 1.21 21.35 20.00
N ILE A 162 1.01 20.55 18.95
CA ILE A 162 -0.24 19.76 18.79
C ILE A 162 -0.37 18.68 19.86
N GLU A 163 0.73 18.21 20.44
CA GLU A 163 0.76 17.22 21.51
C GLU A 163 0.24 17.80 22.82
N ALA A 164 0.59 19.05 23.15
CA ALA A 164 0.04 19.76 24.29
C ALA A 164 -1.47 19.98 24.16
N VAL A 165 -1.94 20.45 23.00
CA VAL A 165 -3.37 20.64 22.72
C VAL A 165 -4.13 19.30 22.78
N ALA A 166 -3.53 18.23 22.26
CA ALA A 166 -4.10 16.89 22.34
C ALA A 166 -4.30 16.43 23.79
N ARG A 167 -3.24 16.48 24.63
CA ARG A 167 -3.32 16.10 26.05
C ARG A 167 -4.35 16.92 26.84
N GLU A 168 -4.46 18.22 26.54
CA GLU A 168 -5.49 19.07 27.15
C GLU A 168 -6.89 18.59 26.78
N ALA A 169 -7.15 18.34 25.50
CA ALA A 169 -8.43 17.86 25.02
C ALA A 169 -8.79 16.45 25.55
N GLU A 170 -7.82 15.53 25.62
CA GLU A 170 -8.05 14.20 26.22
C GLU A 170 -8.51 14.32 27.67
N LYS A 171 -7.87 15.18 28.46
CA LYS A 171 -8.23 15.43 29.86
C LYS A 171 -9.63 16.04 30.00
N GLU A 172 -10.01 16.92 29.09
CA GLU A 172 -11.30 17.62 29.13
C GLU A 172 -12.46 16.72 28.70
N TYR A 173 -12.28 15.93 27.64
CA TYR A 173 -13.36 15.19 27.00
C TYR A 173 -13.37 13.69 27.31
N GLY A 174 -12.29 13.14 27.86
CA GLY A 174 -12.20 11.72 28.21
C GLY A 174 -12.10 10.76 27.01
N ILE A 175 -11.83 11.28 25.81
CA ILE A 175 -11.57 10.49 24.60
C ILE A 175 -10.09 10.54 24.22
N LYS A 176 -9.65 9.66 23.31
CA LYS A 176 -8.30 9.74 22.74
C LYS A 176 -8.18 10.85 21.71
N VAL A 177 -7.09 11.60 21.77
CA VAL A 177 -6.73 12.63 20.80
C VAL A 177 -5.29 12.40 20.36
N ILE A 178 -5.10 11.83 19.17
CA ILE A 178 -3.81 11.29 18.71
C ILE A 178 -3.12 12.31 17.80
N PRO A 179 -2.04 12.98 18.25
CA PRO A 179 -1.26 13.88 17.40
C PRO A 179 -0.38 13.09 16.41
N SER A 180 -0.26 13.59 15.18
CA SER A 180 0.60 13.02 14.15
C SER A 180 1.41 14.11 13.45
N ARG A 181 2.71 14.18 13.77
CA ARG A 181 3.72 15.06 13.16
C ARG A 181 4.09 14.59 11.76
N CYS A 182 3.12 14.65 10.86
CA CYS A 182 3.23 14.18 9.48
C CYS A 182 3.39 15.33 8.47
N GLU A 183 4.07 16.42 8.86
CA GLU A 183 4.33 17.55 7.99
C GLU A 183 4.96 17.10 6.66
N GLY A 184 4.49 17.66 5.55
CA GLY A 184 4.75 17.10 4.22
C GLY A 184 6.21 17.06 3.77
N TYR A 185 7.10 17.79 4.45
CA TYR A 185 8.54 17.80 4.18
C TYR A 185 9.32 16.69 4.93
N ARG A 186 8.68 15.93 5.83
CA ARG A 186 9.34 14.85 6.56
C ARG A 186 9.57 13.64 5.66
N GLY A 187 10.79 13.10 5.70
CA GLY A 187 11.23 12.05 4.79
C GLY A 187 11.23 12.50 3.32
N VAL A 188 11.03 11.55 2.40
CA VAL A 188 11.13 11.78 0.95
C VAL A 188 9.87 11.37 0.18
N SER A 189 8.85 10.85 0.88
CA SER A 189 7.68 10.23 0.27
C SER A 189 6.57 9.96 1.30
N GLN A 190 5.49 9.31 0.85
CA GLN A 190 4.45 8.77 1.73
C GLN A 190 4.98 7.77 2.77
N SER A 191 6.13 7.12 2.52
CA SER A 191 6.71 6.11 3.42
C SER A 191 6.94 6.65 4.83
N ALA A 192 7.45 7.88 4.95
CA ALA A 192 7.63 8.55 6.23
C ALA A 192 6.31 8.70 7.01
N GLY A 193 5.22 9.03 6.30
CA GLY A 193 3.89 9.11 6.87
C GLY A 193 3.39 7.78 7.43
N HIS A 194 3.70 6.67 6.77
CA HIS A 194 3.37 5.33 7.26
C HIS A 194 4.08 5.03 8.59
N HIS A 195 5.37 5.37 8.67
CA HIS A 195 6.16 5.18 9.89
C HIS A 195 5.61 6.05 11.04
N ILE A 196 5.40 7.34 10.79
CA ILE A 196 4.86 8.29 11.78
C ILE A 196 3.49 7.84 12.30
N ALA A 197 2.59 7.40 11.41
CA ALA A 197 1.28 6.90 11.82
C ALA A 197 1.38 5.58 12.60
N SER A 198 2.28 4.67 12.20
CA SER A 198 2.54 3.42 12.91
C SER A 198 2.98 3.68 14.35
N ASN A 199 3.93 4.60 14.56
CA ASN A 199 4.40 4.95 15.90
C ASN A 199 3.26 5.55 16.74
N ALA A 200 2.52 6.50 16.17
CA ALA A 200 1.41 7.15 16.86
C ALA A 200 0.30 6.17 17.27
N LEU A 201 -0.06 5.21 16.40
CA LEU A 201 -1.05 4.17 16.72
C LEU A 201 -0.54 3.21 17.80
N MET A 202 0.73 2.80 17.72
CA MET A 202 1.33 1.90 18.71
C MET A 202 1.44 2.54 20.10
N GLU A 203 1.81 3.82 20.15
CA GLU A 203 1.99 4.56 21.40
C GLU A 203 0.65 4.90 22.08
N ASN A 204 -0.37 5.29 21.28
CA ASN A 204 -1.58 5.92 21.83
C ASN A 204 -2.83 5.03 21.81
N LEU A 205 -2.86 3.97 21.00
CA LEU A 205 -4.07 3.18 20.75
C LEU A 205 -3.90 1.69 21.02
N ILE A 206 -2.94 1.04 20.37
CA ILE A 206 -2.79 -0.41 20.44
C ILE A 206 -2.43 -0.81 21.88
N GLY A 207 -3.14 -1.79 22.44
CA GLY A 207 -2.89 -2.24 23.81
C GLY A 207 -3.74 -1.55 24.86
N THR A 208 -4.63 -0.63 24.47
CA THR A 208 -5.41 0.16 25.44
C THR A 208 -6.73 -0.50 25.85
N GLU A 209 -7.17 -1.54 25.15
CA GLU A 209 -8.40 -2.27 25.45
C GLU A 209 -8.23 -3.78 25.35
N GLU A 210 -8.90 -4.49 26.25
CA GLU A 210 -8.89 -5.94 26.30
C GLU A 210 -9.88 -6.58 25.33
N LEU A 211 -9.50 -7.75 24.79
CA LEU A 211 -10.36 -8.51 23.90
C LEU A 211 -11.28 -9.42 24.70
N GLU A 212 -12.58 -9.25 24.55
CA GLU A 212 -13.57 -10.13 25.17
C GLU A 212 -13.61 -11.51 24.48
N ASN A 213 -13.69 -12.56 25.29
CA ASN A 213 -13.82 -13.95 24.87
C ASN A 213 -12.78 -14.34 23.79
N PRO A 214 -11.46 -14.27 24.09
CA PRO A 214 -10.40 -14.64 23.16
C PRO A 214 -10.59 -16.06 22.61
N THR A 215 -10.31 -16.26 21.33
CA THR A 215 -10.36 -17.58 20.68
C THR A 215 -8.96 -18.03 20.24
N PRO A 216 -8.75 -19.34 20.02
CA PRO A 216 -7.48 -19.83 19.46
C PRO A 216 -7.16 -19.29 18.05
N PHE A 217 -8.16 -18.79 17.31
CA PHE A 217 -8.05 -18.42 15.90
C PHE A 217 -8.22 -16.90 15.67
N ASP A 218 -7.89 -16.11 16.69
CA ASP A 218 -7.91 -14.65 16.63
C ASP A 218 -6.77 -14.12 15.74
N ILE A 219 -7.10 -13.37 14.69
CA ILE A 219 -6.12 -12.79 13.76
C ILE A 219 -6.30 -11.29 13.57
N ASN A 220 -5.23 -10.60 13.20
CA ASN A 220 -5.30 -9.26 12.63
C ASN A 220 -5.04 -9.28 11.12
N ILE A 221 -5.66 -8.37 10.38
CA ILE A 221 -5.38 -8.13 8.96
C ILE A 221 -4.63 -6.81 8.82
N PHE A 222 -3.35 -6.86 8.46
CA PHE A 222 -2.47 -5.70 8.40
C PHE A 222 -2.14 -5.29 6.96
N GLY A 223 -2.17 -3.98 6.70
CA GLY A 223 -1.79 -3.39 5.43
C GLY A 223 -2.85 -3.62 4.35
N GLU A 224 -4.11 -3.69 4.76
CA GLU A 224 -5.30 -3.77 3.91
C GLU A 224 -6.22 -2.61 4.22
N TYR A 225 -6.60 -1.87 3.19
CA TYR A 225 -7.25 -0.57 3.30
C TYR A 225 -8.65 -0.53 2.69
N ASN A 226 -9.20 -1.71 2.37
CA ASN A 226 -10.53 -1.91 1.79
C ASN A 226 -10.77 -1.07 0.53
N ILE A 227 -9.75 -0.99 -0.35
CA ILE A 227 -9.85 -0.20 -1.57
C ILE A 227 -10.89 -0.81 -2.49
N GLY A 228 -11.95 -0.07 -2.81
CA GLY A 228 -13.06 -0.58 -3.62
C GLY A 228 -13.77 -1.80 -3.01
N GLY A 229 -13.57 -2.07 -1.72
CA GLY A 229 -14.15 -3.22 -1.03
C GLY A 229 -13.24 -4.45 -0.89
N ASP A 230 -11.95 -4.39 -1.24
CA ASP A 230 -11.05 -5.57 -1.23
C ASP A 230 -11.08 -6.39 0.08
N LEU A 231 -11.16 -5.73 1.24
CA LEU A 231 -11.25 -6.43 2.53
C LEU A 231 -12.52 -7.26 2.62
N TRP A 232 -13.64 -6.71 2.15
CA TRP A 232 -14.95 -7.37 2.19
C TRP A 232 -15.01 -8.59 1.26
N GLU A 233 -14.01 -8.82 0.41
CA GLU A 233 -13.88 -10.06 -0.35
C GLU A 233 -13.17 -11.15 0.43
N ILE A 234 -12.08 -10.82 1.11
CA ILE A 234 -11.26 -11.80 1.83
C ILE A 234 -11.80 -12.11 3.23
N LYS A 235 -12.41 -11.13 3.89
CA LYS A 235 -12.96 -11.28 5.25
C LYS A 235 -13.95 -12.44 5.37
N PRO A 236 -14.98 -12.58 4.50
CA PRO A 236 -15.90 -13.72 4.58
C PRO A 236 -15.22 -15.07 4.39
N ILE A 237 -14.22 -15.17 3.50
CA ILE A 237 -13.45 -16.40 3.29
C ILE A 237 -12.72 -16.79 4.58
N LEU A 238 -12.07 -15.83 5.25
CA LEU A 238 -11.35 -16.09 6.50
C LEU A 238 -12.30 -16.50 7.63
N GLU A 239 -13.45 -15.83 7.76
CA GLU A 239 -14.46 -16.15 8.77
C GLU A 239 -15.11 -17.52 8.53
N GLN A 240 -15.37 -17.89 7.28
CA GLN A 240 -15.90 -19.22 6.92
C GLN A 240 -14.92 -20.36 7.24
N ILE A 241 -13.61 -20.12 7.09
CA ILE A 241 -12.58 -21.09 7.50
C ILE A 241 -12.63 -21.29 9.03
N GLY A 242 -12.94 -20.24 9.79
CA GLY A 242 -13.05 -20.27 11.25
C GLY A 242 -12.18 -19.25 11.99
N TYR A 243 -11.53 -18.33 11.27
CA TYR A 243 -10.77 -17.26 11.90
C TYR A 243 -11.68 -16.17 12.46
N ARG A 244 -11.34 -15.63 13.63
CA ARG A 244 -11.96 -14.43 14.16
C ARG A 244 -11.06 -13.22 13.89
N ILE A 245 -11.55 -12.26 13.12
CA ILE A 245 -10.79 -11.04 12.81
C ILE A 245 -10.95 -10.07 13.98
N VAL A 246 -9.86 -9.86 14.72
CA VAL A 246 -9.79 -8.91 15.85
C VAL A 246 -9.75 -7.49 15.32
N SER A 247 -8.85 -7.22 14.37
CA SER A 247 -8.67 -5.89 13.81
C SER A 247 -8.28 -5.93 12.33
N THR A 248 -8.57 -4.85 11.62
CA THR A 248 -8.03 -4.61 10.28
C THR A 248 -7.34 -3.26 10.24
N PHE A 249 -6.10 -3.22 9.77
CA PHE A 249 -5.26 -2.04 9.63
C PHE A 249 -5.17 -1.60 8.16
N THR A 250 -5.92 -0.58 7.74
CA THR A 250 -6.99 0.09 8.49
C THR A 250 -8.33 0.15 7.75
N GLY A 251 -8.46 -0.53 6.61
CA GLY A 251 -9.68 -0.54 5.82
C GLY A 251 -10.89 -1.01 6.63
N ASP A 252 -11.97 -0.22 6.63
CA ASP A 252 -13.18 -0.48 7.45
C ASP A 252 -12.87 -0.73 8.94
N GLY A 253 -11.74 -0.22 9.43
CA GLY A 253 -11.30 -0.38 10.81
C GLY A 253 -12.04 0.55 11.76
N SER A 254 -12.10 0.17 13.03
CA SER A 254 -12.71 0.94 14.12
C SER A 254 -11.76 1.06 15.31
N PHE A 255 -11.87 2.15 16.05
CA PHE A 255 -11.02 2.51 17.19
C PHE A 255 -10.85 1.35 18.18
N HIS A 256 -11.95 0.83 18.71
CA HIS A 256 -11.94 -0.25 19.71
C HIS A 256 -11.28 -1.54 19.19
N LYS A 257 -11.54 -1.89 17.92
CA LYS A 257 -10.93 -3.07 17.30
C LYS A 257 -9.41 -2.91 17.16
N LEU A 258 -8.94 -1.73 16.78
CA LEU A 258 -7.51 -1.44 16.71
C LEU A 258 -6.85 -1.45 18.09
N ALA A 259 -7.53 -0.94 19.12
CA ALA A 259 -7.05 -0.97 20.51
C ALA A 259 -6.77 -2.41 21.01
N GLN A 260 -7.62 -3.36 20.59
CA GLN A 260 -7.57 -4.77 20.98
C GLN A 260 -6.59 -5.61 20.13
N ALA A 261 -5.94 -5.05 19.12
CA ALA A 261 -5.15 -5.79 18.14
C ALA A 261 -4.04 -6.66 18.77
N HIS A 262 -3.50 -6.24 19.92
CA HIS A 262 -2.44 -6.93 20.65
C HIS A 262 -2.82 -8.32 21.18
N ARG A 263 -4.13 -8.67 21.21
CA ARG A 263 -4.61 -9.98 21.68
C ARG A 263 -4.70 -11.06 20.61
N ALA A 264 -4.51 -10.71 19.34
CA ALA A 264 -4.50 -11.68 18.24
C ALA A 264 -3.34 -12.67 18.36
N LYS A 265 -3.52 -13.88 17.80
CA LYS A 265 -2.51 -14.94 17.75
C LYS A 265 -1.57 -14.81 16.55
N LEU A 266 -2.04 -14.15 15.49
CA LEU A 266 -1.29 -13.90 14.26
C LEU A 266 -1.73 -12.58 13.61
N SER A 267 -0.76 -11.80 13.12
CA SER A 267 -1.01 -10.68 12.21
C SER A 267 -0.68 -11.06 10.77
N ILE A 268 -1.67 -11.12 9.87
CA ILE A 268 -1.39 -11.36 8.44
C ILE A 268 -1.09 -10.05 7.73
N LEU A 269 -0.01 -10.00 6.94
CA LEU A 269 0.53 -8.78 6.36
C LEU A 269 0.42 -8.76 4.83
N LEU A 270 -0.49 -7.95 4.29
CA LEU A 270 -0.61 -7.70 2.85
C LEU A 270 0.38 -6.62 2.40
N CYS A 271 0.18 -5.36 2.75
CA CYS A 271 1.09 -4.28 2.36
C CYS A 271 2.28 -4.18 3.32
N HIS A 272 3.44 -4.75 2.96
CA HIS A 272 4.64 -4.73 3.80
C HIS A 272 5.09 -3.30 4.12
N ARG A 273 5.35 -2.46 3.11
CA ARG A 273 5.91 -1.10 3.28
C ARG A 273 5.16 -0.21 4.26
N SER A 274 3.83 -0.30 4.32
CA SER A 274 3.01 0.65 5.07
C SER A 274 2.85 0.35 6.56
N ILE A 275 3.01 -0.92 6.97
CA ILE A 275 2.66 -1.34 8.32
C ILE A 275 3.67 -2.32 8.94
N ASN A 276 4.78 -2.62 8.24
CA ASN A 276 5.85 -3.45 8.82
C ASN A 276 6.39 -2.88 10.14
N TYR A 277 6.37 -1.55 10.32
CA TYR A 277 6.74 -0.87 11.56
C TYR A 277 5.84 -1.32 12.72
N THR A 278 4.51 -1.20 12.56
CA THR A 278 3.54 -1.61 13.60
C THR A 278 3.65 -3.10 13.89
N ASN A 279 3.82 -3.94 12.85
CA ASN A 279 4.03 -5.38 13.05
C ASN A 279 5.30 -5.69 13.85
N ARG A 280 6.43 -5.03 13.55
CA ARG A 280 7.66 -5.19 14.32
C ARG A 280 7.44 -4.78 15.78
N MET A 281 6.81 -3.63 16.03
CA MET A 281 6.54 -3.17 17.40
C MET A 281 5.58 -4.09 18.16
N MET A 282 4.58 -4.66 17.47
CA MET A 282 3.67 -5.67 18.03
C MET A 282 4.40 -6.99 18.36
N GLU A 283 5.32 -7.42 17.50
CA GLU A 283 6.18 -8.57 17.73
C GLU A 283 7.09 -8.33 18.95
N GLU A 284 7.77 -7.19 19.01
CA GLU A 284 8.66 -6.80 20.10
C GLU A 284 7.91 -6.73 21.44
N LYS A 285 6.84 -5.92 21.51
CA LYS A 285 6.11 -5.63 22.75
C LYS A 285 5.20 -6.77 23.20
N TYR A 286 4.44 -7.37 22.29
CA TYR A 286 3.36 -8.30 22.64
C TYR A 286 3.60 -9.74 22.18
N GLY A 287 4.64 -9.98 21.38
CA GLY A 287 4.94 -11.32 20.89
C GLY A 287 3.97 -11.84 19.84
N VAL A 288 3.20 -10.97 19.20
CA VAL A 288 2.30 -11.36 18.11
C VAL A 288 3.13 -11.56 16.84
N PRO A 289 3.28 -12.80 16.34
CA PRO A 289 4.02 -13.03 15.10
C PRO A 289 3.23 -12.51 13.91
N TRP A 290 3.91 -12.33 12.78
CA TRP A 290 3.26 -11.92 11.54
C TRP A 290 3.64 -12.79 10.34
N LEU A 291 2.70 -12.94 9.41
CA LEU A 291 2.86 -13.75 8.20
C LEU A 291 2.62 -12.89 6.96
N LYS A 292 3.60 -12.83 6.07
CA LYS A 292 3.41 -12.18 4.76
C LYS A 292 2.41 -12.98 3.92
N VAL A 293 1.31 -12.33 3.55
CA VAL A 293 0.27 -12.90 2.67
C VAL A 293 0.14 -12.12 1.37
N ASN A 294 -0.39 -12.76 0.35
CA ASN A 294 -0.83 -12.12 -0.88
C ASN A 294 -2.14 -12.77 -1.32
N TYR A 295 -3.25 -12.08 -1.17
CA TYR A 295 -4.56 -12.53 -1.62
C TYR A 295 -5.03 -11.79 -2.89
N VAL A 296 -4.09 -11.37 -3.74
CA VAL A 296 -4.35 -10.84 -5.08
C VAL A 296 -3.89 -11.90 -6.09
N GLY A 297 -4.85 -12.64 -6.66
CA GLY A 297 -4.61 -13.84 -7.48
C GLY A 297 -5.17 -15.12 -6.85
N THR A 298 -5.64 -16.08 -7.64
CA THR A 298 -6.23 -17.32 -7.09
C THR A 298 -5.15 -18.23 -6.50
N LYS A 299 -3.96 -18.26 -7.12
CA LYS A 299 -2.84 -19.09 -6.67
C LYS A 299 -2.21 -18.54 -5.41
N THR A 300 -1.98 -17.24 -5.36
CA THR A 300 -1.40 -16.52 -4.21
C THR A 300 -2.37 -16.51 -3.03
N THR A 301 -3.68 -16.32 -3.26
CA THR A 301 -4.71 -16.44 -2.22
C THR A 301 -4.69 -17.84 -1.60
N ALA A 302 -4.78 -18.90 -2.42
CA ALA A 302 -4.72 -20.28 -1.92
C ALA A 302 -3.41 -20.59 -1.17
N LYS A 303 -2.25 -20.12 -1.66
CA LYS A 303 -0.96 -20.25 -0.97
C LYS A 303 -0.98 -19.56 0.40
N SER A 304 -1.58 -18.37 0.49
CA SER A 304 -1.68 -17.62 1.74
C SER A 304 -2.57 -18.32 2.76
N LEU A 305 -3.76 -18.77 2.35
CA LEU A 305 -4.69 -19.50 3.21
C LEU A 305 -4.06 -20.78 3.77
N ARG A 306 -3.34 -21.55 2.94
CA ARG A 306 -2.60 -22.75 3.36
C ARG A 306 -1.52 -22.45 4.38
N LYS A 307 -0.74 -21.38 4.19
CA LYS A 307 0.26 -20.95 5.17
C LYS A 307 -0.37 -20.53 6.50
N MET A 308 -1.55 -19.92 6.46
CA MET A 308 -2.30 -19.61 7.68
C MET A 308 -2.78 -20.89 8.39
N ALA A 309 -3.33 -21.86 7.65
CA ALA A 309 -3.73 -23.14 8.22
C ALA A 309 -2.53 -23.89 8.86
N GLU A 310 -1.37 -23.91 8.19
CA GLU A 310 -0.12 -24.49 8.73
C GLU A 310 0.38 -23.77 9.98
N PHE A 311 0.17 -22.44 10.08
CA PHE A 311 0.51 -21.69 11.29
C PHE A 311 -0.28 -22.19 12.50
N PHE A 312 -1.59 -22.37 12.34
CA PHE A 312 -2.48 -22.80 13.43
C PHE A 312 -2.43 -24.32 13.68
N ASP A 313 -2.01 -25.12 12.69
CA ASP A 313 -1.82 -26.57 12.80
C ASP A 313 -3.05 -27.32 13.34
N ASP A 314 -4.23 -26.84 12.95
CA ASP A 314 -5.51 -27.38 13.38
C ASP A 314 -6.15 -28.21 12.24
N PRO A 315 -6.54 -29.47 12.48
CA PRO A 315 -7.13 -30.33 11.45
C PRO A 315 -8.43 -29.79 10.85
N GLU A 316 -9.28 -29.12 11.65
CA GLU A 316 -10.56 -28.58 11.18
C GLU A 316 -10.33 -27.34 10.31
N ILE A 317 -9.48 -26.41 10.76
CA ILE A 317 -9.07 -25.23 9.97
C ILE A 317 -8.41 -25.67 8.65
N THR A 318 -7.56 -26.69 8.70
CA THR A 318 -6.88 -27.23 7.50
C THR A 318 -7.88 -27.82 6.52
N LEU A 319 -8.82 -28.64 7.00
CA LEU A 319 -9.87 -29.23 6.16
C LEU A 319 -10.74 -28.14 5.51
N LYS A 320 -11.28 -27.22 6.31
CA LYS A 320 -12.12 -26.11 5.83
C LYS A 320 -11.39 -25.21 4.84
N THR A 321 -10.09 -24.98 5.06
CA THR A 321 -9.24 -24.22 4.13
C THR A 321 -9.21 -24.86 2.74
N GLU A 322 -8.97 -26.18 2.65
CA GLU A 322 -8.94 -26.85 1.34
C GLU A 322 -10.32 -26.97 0.68
N GLU A 323 -11.38 -27.17 1.47
CA GLU A 323 -12.77 -27.17 0.98
C GLU A 323 -13.11 -25.82 0.32
N ILE A 324 -12.88 -24.71 1.03
CA ILE A 324 -13.17 -23.36 0.54
C ILE A 324 -12.29 -23.01 -0.67
N ILE A 325 -11.00 -23.35 -0.65
CA ILE A 325 -10.12 -23.15 -1.82
C ILE A 325 -10.66 -23.89 -3.04
N THR A 326 -11.13 -25.13 -2.87
CA THR A 326 -11.65 -25.95 -3.96
C THR A 326 -12.95 -25.38 -4.50
N GLU A 327 -13.88 -25.02 -3.61
CA GLU A 327 -15.17 -24.45 -3.97
C GLU A 327 -15.01 -23.10 -4.69
N GLU A 328 -14.24 -22.18 -4.12
CA GLU A 328 -14.04 -20.84 -4.69
C GLU A 328 -13.31 -20.89 -6.04
N LYS A 329 -12.30 -21.74 -6.21
CA LYS A 329 -11.65 -21.92 -7.51
C LYS A 329 -12.64 -22.45 -8.55
N ALA A 330 -13.43 -23.46 -8.19
CA ALA A 330 -14.39 -24.06 -9.12
C ALA A 330 -15.44 -23.04 -9.61
N LYS A 331 -15.86 -22.10 -8.75
CA LYS A 331 -16.82 -21.03 -9.10
C LYS A 331 -16.34 -20.15 -10.26
N TYR A 332 -15.05 -19.81 -10.31
CA TYR A 332 -14.54 -18.77 -11.22
C TYR A 332 -13.60 -19.27 -12.32
N GLU A 333 -13.04 -20.49 -12.23
CA GLU A 333 -11.99 -20.97 -13.14
C GLU A 333 -12.40 -20.91 -14.62
N ALA A 334 -13.64 -21.31 -14.95
CA ALA A 334 -14.10 -21.34 -16.34
C ALA A 334 -14.10 -19.93 -16.99
N GLU A 335 -14.60 -18.92 -16.26
CA GLU A 335 -14.61 -17.54 -16.76
C GLU A 335 -13.21 -16.92 -16.72
N ILE A 336 -12.40 -17.20 -15.69
CA ILE A 336 -11.00 -16.74 -15.66
C ILE A 336 -10.23 -17.30 -16.85
N GLU A 337 -10.39 -18.59 -17.18
CA GLU A 337 -9.74 -19.23 -18.34
C GLU A 337 -10.20 -18.59 -19.67
N ARG A 338 -11.46 -18.19 -19.78
CA ARG A 338 -11.97 -17.45 -20.94
C ARG A 338 -11.21 -16.14 -21.16
N TYR A 339 -10.95 -15.37 -20.09
CA TYR A 339 -10.14 -14.15 -20.20
C TYR A 339 -8.65 -14.46 -20.38
N ARG A 340 -8.12 -15.46 -19.67
CA ARG A 340 -6.72 -15.92 -19.82
C ARG A 340 -6.39 -16.20 -21.29
N LYS A 341 -7.28 -16.84 -22.04
CA LYS A 341 -7.11 -17.08 -23.50
C LYS A 341 -6.97 -15.80 -24.33
N LYS A 342 -7.68 -14.73 -23.97
CA LYS A 342 -7.61 -13.42 -24.65
C LYS A 342 -6.36 -12.62 -24.27
N LEU A 343 -5.91 -12.77 -23.03
CA LEU A 343 -4.83 -11.99 -22.42
C LEU A 343 -3.45 -12.65 -22.60
N LYS A 344 -3.42 -13.96 -22.87
CA LYS A 344 -2.17 -14.73 -22.99
C LYS A 344 -1.18 -14.10 -23.97
N GLY A 345 0.06 -13.95 -23.51
CA GLY A 345 1.17 -13.42 -24.29
C GLY A 345 1.24 -11.89 -24.36
N LYS A 346 0.23 -11.18 -23.86
CA LYS A 346 0.20 -9.71 -23.78
C LYS A 346 1.18 -9.19 -22.74
N THR A 347 1.65 -7.96 -22.94
CA THR A 347 2.66 -7.31 -22.09
C THR A 347 2.06 -6.23 -21.20
N ALA A 348 2.54 -6.14 -19.96
CA ALA A 348 2.09 -5.17 -18.97
C ALA A 348 3.25 -4.32 -18.44
N PHE A 349 3.02 -3.02 -18.32
CA PHE A 349 3.86 -2.08 -17.60
C PHE A 349 3.18 -1.75 -16.27
N ILE A 350 3.86 -1.95 -15.14
CA ILE A 350 3.27 -1.77 -13.81
C ILE A 350 4.09 -0.77 -13.00
N TYR A 351 3.46 0.29 -12.51
CA TYR A 351 4.10 1.23 -11.61
C TYR A 351 3.12 1.71 -10.54
N SER A 352 3.40 1.44 -9.27
CA SER A 352 2.48 1.73 -8.16
C SER A 352 3.19 2.32 -6.94
N GLY A 353 2.52 2.37 -5.79
CA GLY A 353 3.04 2.94 -4.54
C GLY A 353 4.25 2.18 -3.98
N GLY A 354 4.01 1.20 -3.11
CA GLY A 354 5.10 0.43 -2.47
C GLY A 354 4.75 -1.03 -2.14
N SER A 355 3.79 -1.62 -2.85
CA SER A 355 3.40 -3.02 -2.61
C SER A 355 2.70 -3.66 -3.82
N ARG A 356 1.77 -2.93 -4.45
CA ARG A 356 0.91 -3.50 -5.49
C ARG A 356 1.68 -3.95 -6.74
N SER A 357 2.82 -3.35 -7.06
CA SER A 357 3.58 -3.78 -8.25
C SER A 357 3.99 -5.25 -8.17
N HIS A 358 4.40 -5.75 -6.99
CA HIS A 358 4.65 -7.17 -6.77
C HIS A 358 3.35 -7.98 -6.82
N HIS A 359 2.32 -7.60 -6.06
CA HIS A 359 1.08 -8.39 -6.01
C HIS A 359 0.40 -8.53 -7.39
N TYR A 360 0.36 -7.44 -8.16
CA TYR A 360 -0.25 -7.44 -9.48
C TYR A 360 0.62 -8.09 -10.53
N MET A 361 1.95 -8.13 -10.38
CA MET A 361 2.80 -8.93 -11.25
C MET A 361 2.33 -10.38 -11.26
N ASN A 362 2.08 -10.96 -10.08
CA ASN A 362 1.64 -12.34 -9.92
C ASN A 362 0.26 -12.56 -10.57
N LEU A 363 -0.63 -11.58 -10.43
CA LEU A 363 -1.96 -11.60 -11.04
C LEU A 363 -1.91 -11.53 -12.58
N PHE A 364 -1.08 -10.65 -13.14
CA PHE A 364 -0.87 -10.58 -14.59
C PHE A 364 -0.31 -11.89 -15.15
N GLU A 365 0.67 -12.48 -14.47
CA GLU A 365 1.25 -13.75 -14.87
C GLU A 365 0.28 -14.93 -14.77
N GLU A 366 -0.60 -14.93 -13.77
CA GLU A 366 -1.69 -15.91 -13.66
C GLU A 366 -2.66 -15.85 -14.85
N LEU A 367 -2.85 -14.66 -15.42
CA LEU A 367 -3.63 -14.43 -16.65
C LEU A 367 -2.81 -14.66 -17.94
N GLY A 368 -1.58 -15.15 -17.83
CA GLY A 368 -0.71 -15.48 -18.96
C GLY A 368 -0.06 -14.27 -19.63
N MET A 369 -0.10 -13.10 -18.99
CA MET A 369 0.58 -11.88 -19.45
C MET A 369 2.04 -11.84 -18.98
N LYS A 370 2.85 -10.98 -19.59
CA LYS A 370 4.26 -10.76 -19.26
C LYS A 370 4.46 -9.35 -18.73
N VAL A 371 5.00 -9.20 -17.53
CA VAL A 371 5.37 -7.89 -17.01
C VAL A 371 6.72 -7.50 -17.59
N VAL A 372 6.79 -6.36 -18.28
CA VAL A 372 8.01 -5.87 -18.94
C VAL A 372 8.70 -4.75 -18.17
N VAL A 373 7.92 -4.02 -17.38
CA VAL A 373 8.41 -3.01 -16.44
C VAL A 373 7.62 -3.12 -15.14
N ALA A 374 8.33 -3.10 -14.01
CA ALA A 374 7.75 -3.05 -12.67
C ALA A 374 8.45 -1.96 -11.84
N GLY A 375 7.74 -1.27 -10.96
CA GLY A 375 8.38 -0.26 -10.13
C GLY A 375 7.53 0.29 -9.02
N TYR A 376 8.16 0.98 -8.08
CA TYR A 376 7.52 1.61 -6.94
C TYR A 376 7.81 3.10 -6.90
N GLN A 377 6.85 3.85 -6.38
CA GLN A 377 7.03 5.26 -6.04
C GLN A 377 7.98 5.39 -4.85
N PHE A 378 7.73 4.65 -3.78
CA PHE A 378 8.31 4.94 -2.46
C PHE A 378 8.64 3.69 -1.63
N ALA A 379 8.75 2.53 -2.28
CA ALA A 379 9.19 1.34 -1.57
C ALA A 379 10.65 1.49 -1.15
N HIS A 380 11.04 0.74 -0.14
CA HIS A 380 12.44 0.70 0.29
C HIS A 380 13.13 -0.50 -0.38
N ARG A 381 14.45 -0.61 -0.19
CA ARG A 381 15.21 -1.73 -0.75
C ARG A 381 14.70 -3.10 -0.30
N ASP A 382 14.20 -3.23 0.92
CA ASP A 382 13.62 -4.46 1.46
C ASP A 382 12.36 -4.90 0.71
N ASP A 383 11.64 -3.98 0.08
CA ASP A 383 10.49 -4.33 -0.75
C ASP A 383 10.88 -4.81 -2.15
N TYR A 384 12.06 -4.43 -2.61
CA TYR A 384 12.65 -4.87 -3.88
C TYR A 384 13.44 -6.16 -3.70
N GLU A 385 14.37 -6.19 -2.76
CA GLU A 385 15.40 -7.21 -2.61
C GLU A 385 15.07 -8.23 -1.50
N GLY A 386 14.12 -7.92 -0.61
CA GLY A 386 13.73 -8.76 0.53
C GLY A 386 14.31 -8.27 1.86
N ARG A 387 13.72 -8.67 2.99
CA ARG A 387 14.07 -8.14 4.32
C ARG A 387 15.48 -8.46 4.80
N GLN A 388 16.14 -9.47 4.23
CA GLN A 388 17.51 -9.85 4.57
C GLN A 388 18.53 -8.73 4.33
N ILE A 389 18.20 -7.74 3.50
CA ILE A 389 19.07 -6.58 3.24
C ILE A 389 18.94 -5.46 4.28
N ILE A 390 17.95 -5.51 5.19
CA ILE A 390 17.70 -4.45 6.18
C ILE A 390 18.97 -4.07 6.97
N PRO A 391 19.79 -5.02 7.47
CA PRO A 391 21.04 -4.67 8.16
C PRO A 391 22.05 -3.89 7.30
N GLN A 392 21.90 -3.93 5.98
CA GLN A 392 22.76 -3.26 5.00
C GLN A 392 22.20 -1.90 4.55
N ILE A 393 20.95 -1.57 4.88
CA ILE A 393 20.37 -0.26 4.58
C ILE A 393 21.03 0.77 5.50
N LYS A 394 21.79 1.68 4.92
CA LYS A 394 22.30 2.86 5.63
C LYS A 394 21.20 3.92 5.67
N GLY A 395 20.80 4.36 6.87
CA GLY A 395 19.85 5.46 7.01
C GLY A 395 20.36 6.73 6.33
N GLY A 396 19.59 7.26 5.38
CA GLY A 396 19.85 8.58 4.80
C GLY A 396 19.50 9.69 5.79
N ALA A 397 20.10 10.88 5.63
CA ALA A 397 19.94 12.00 6.57
C ALA A 397 18.49 12.48 6.81
N LEU A 398 17.57 12.22 5.87
CA LEU A 398 16.13 12.51 6.07
C LEU A 398 15.37 11.35 6.71
N GLY A 399 15.82 10.12 6.50
CA GLY A 399 15.26 8.93 7.16
C GLY A 399 15.60 8.89 8.64
N SER A 400 16.80 9.36 9.02
CA SER A 400 17.24 9.47 10.41
C SER A 400 16.50 10.54 11.24
N MET A 401 15.64 11.36 10.61
CA MET A 401 14.75 12.28 11.32
C MET A 401 13.44 11.62 11.77
N LEU A 402 13.17 10.39 11.31
CA LEU A 402 12.06 9.58 11.81
C LEU A 402 12.56 8.78 13.00
N GLU A 403 11.81 8.83 14.08
CA GLU A 403 12.10 8.03 15.26
C GLU A 403 11.81 6.56 14.98
N ASP A 404 12.82 5.72 15.15
CA ASP A 404 12.67 4.26 15.05
C ASP A 404 12.39 3.70 16.45
N VAL A 405 11.11 3.52 16.76
CA VAL A 405 10.66 3.13 18.10
C VAL A 405 10.80 1.61 18.27
N HIS A 406 11.41 1.22 19.37
CA HIS A 406 11.54 -0.18 19.80
C HIS A 406 10.91 -0.38 21.17
N TYR A 407 10.37 -1.56 21.40
CA TYR A 407 9.74 -1.93 22.66
C TYR A 407 10.44 -3.12 23.32
N GLU A 408 10.47 -3.09 24.65
CA GLU A 408 10.74 -4.30 25.44
C GLU A 408 9.47 -5.17 25.49
N ARG A 409 9.67 -6.47 25.68
CA ARG A 409 8.56 -7.43 25.80
C ARG A 409 7.76 -7.11 27.06
N ASP A 410 6.44 -7.00 26.91
CA ASP A 410 5.52 -6.90 28.04
C ASP A 410 5.45 -8.25 28.75
N GLU A 411 5.98 -8.31 29.97
CA GLU A 411 6.03 -9.52 30.80
C GLU A 411 4.62 -10.02 31.20
N ASN A 412 3.60 -9.16 31.11
CA ASN A 412 2.22 -9.53 31.42
C ASN A 412 1.49 -10.22 30.25
N ILE A 413 2.13 -10.31 29.09
CA ILE A 413 1.54 -10.94 27.90
C ILE A 413 2.33 -12.20 27.55
N GLU A 414 1.68 -13.34 27.75
CA GLU A 414 2.19 -14.62 27.28
C GLU A 414 2.01 -14.73 25.76
N PRO A 415 3.10 -14.95 24.99
CA PRO A 415 3.00 -15.10 23.53
C PRO A 415 2.19 -16.33 23.15
N ALA A 416 1.39 -16.20 22.10
CA ALA A 416 0.54 -17.29 21.60
C ALA A 416 1.31 -18.51 21.08
N VAL A 417 2.58 -18.32 20.69
CA VAL A 417 3.41 -19.34 20.03
C VAL A 417 4.75 -19.42 20.72
N SER A 418 5.21 -20.64 21.01
CA SER A 418 6.51 -20.86 21.66
C SER A 418 7.68 -20.47 20.72
N PRO A 419 8.84 -20.09 21.27
CA PRO A 419 10.03 -19.78 20.46
C PRO A 419 10.45 -20.92 19.53
N GLU A 420 10.33 -22.17 19.96
CA GLU A 420 10.68 -23.35 19.15
C GLU A 420 9.75 -23.49 17.94
N ARG A 421 8.44 -23.27 18.14
CA ARG A 421 7.45 -23.30 17.07
C ARG A 421 7.64 -22.12 16.12
N ILE A 422 8.02 -20.94 16.61
CA ILE A 422 8.38 -19.80 15.74
C ILE A 422 9.52 -20.16 14.80
N GLU A 423 10.61 -20.76 15.30
CA GLU A 423 11.74 -21.17 14.45
C GLU A 423 11.39 -22.27 13.45
N GLU A 424 10.49 -23.18 13.82
CA GLU A 424 9.92 -24.16 12.88
C GLU A 424 9.13 -23.47 11.77
N LEU A 425 8.23 -22.55 12.12
CA LEU A 425 7.36 -21.84 11.18
C LEU A 425 8.13 -20.86 10.27
N LYS A 426 9.22 -20.25 10.75
CA LYS A 426 10.15 -19.49 9.90
C LYS A 426 10.65 -20.35 8.73
N LYS A 427 11.05 -21.60 9.00
CA LYS A 427 11.55 -22.53 7.97
C LYS A 427 10.44 -23.08 7.07
N LYS A 428 9.29 -23.41 7.65
CA LYS A 428 8.18 -24.05 6.92
C LYS A 428 7.40 -23.08 6.03
N ILE A 429 7.05 -21.91 6.56
CA ILE A 429 6.12 -20.97 5.90
C ILE A 429 6.70 -19.58 5.67
N GLY A 430 7.96 -19.32 6.06
CA GLY A 430 8.57 -17.99 5.96
C GLY A 430 7.91 -16.99 6.90
N LEU A 431 7.62 -17.43 8.14
CA LEU A 431 7.04 -16.57 9.18
C LEU A 431 7.97 -15.37 9.46
N MET A 432 7.40 -14.18 9.63
CA MET A 432 8.12 -12.92 9.88
C MET A 432 9.19 -12.55 8.84
N ASP A 433 8.98 -12.97 7.59
CA ASP A 433 9.86 -12.65 6.47
C ASP A 433 9.08 -12.17 5.24
N TYR A 434 9.80 -11.51 4.32
CA TYR A 434 9.33 -11.07 3.02
C TYR A 434 10.51 -11.01 2.05
N GLU A 435 10.41 -11.79 0.98
CA GLU A 435 11.48 -12.00 -0.01
C GLU A 435 11.65 -10.82 -1.00
N GLY A 436 10.73 -9.86 -1.01
CA GLY A 436 10.77 -8.72 -1.94
C GLY A 436 10.26 -9.06 -3.34
N LEU A 437 10.37 -8.10 -4.25
CA LEU A 437 9.92 -8.20 -5.65
C LEU A 437 10.88 -9.01 -6.54
N PHE A 438 12.19 -8.89 -6.31
CA PHE A 438 13.25 -9.41 -7.20
C PHE A 438 13.19 -10.93 -7.40
N PRO A 439 12.92 -11.76 -6.37
CA PRO A 439 12.86 -13.22 -6.54
C PRO A 439 11.76 -13.69 -7.48
N GLU A 440 10.65 -12.94 -7.59
CA GLU A 440 9.53 -13.27 -8.48
C GLU A 440 9.63 -12.55 -9.85
N THR A 441 10.63 -11.70 -10.06
CA THR A 441 10.79 -10.92 -11.29
C THR A 441 11.66 -11.65 -12.33
N LYS A 442 11.16 -11.81 -13.56
CA LYS A 442 11.82 -12.54 -14.65
C LYS A 442 12.95 -11.77 -15.34
N ASP A 443 13.85 -12.51 -15.97
CA ASP A 443 14.95 -11.98 -16.80
C ASP A 443 14.49 -10.94 -17.83
N GLY A 444 15.29 -9.89 -17.93
CA GLY A 444 15.04 -8.75 -18.80
C GLY A 444 13.88 -7.86 -18.34
N THR A 445 13.20 -8.11 -17.23
CA THR A 445 12.22 -7.12 -16.73
C THR A 445 12.98 -5.87 -16.27
N ILE A 446 12.52 -4.68 -16.65
CA ILE A 446 13.09 -3.43 -16.13
C ILE A 446 12.40 -3.12 -14.80
N VAL A 447 13.18 -3.08 -13.73
CA VAL A 447 12.72 -2.65 -12.41
C VAL A 447 13.20 -1.24 -12.13
N ILE A 448 12.29 -0.35 -11.74
CA ILE A 448 12.57 1.08 -11.59
C ILE A 448 11.96 1.67 -10.31
N ASP A 449 12.77 2.39 -9.55
CA ASP A 449 12.34 3.17 -8.37
C ASP A 449 12.13 4.64 -8.75
N ASP A 450 11.09 5.27 -8.18
CA ASP A 450 10.71 6.66 -8.44
C ASP A 450 10.64 7.02 -9.94
N LEU A 451 9.96 6.16 -10.72
CA LEU A 451 9.72 6.39 -12.15
C LEU A 451 9.16 7.79 -12.40
N ASN A 452 9.84 8.51 -13.29
CA ASN A 452 9.43 9.85 -13.69
C ASN A 452 8.81 9.90 -15.10
N HIS A 453 8.32 11.08 -15.48
CA HIS A 453 7.60 11.26 -16.74
C HIS A 453 8.45 10.95 -17.98
N HIS A 454 9.70 11.43 -18.04
CA HIS A 454 10.62 11.19 -19.16
C HIS A 454 10.91 9.70 -19.34
N GLU A 455 11.19 9.02 -18.24
CA GLU A 455 11.45 7.57 -18.24
C GLU A 455 10.21 6.78 -18.67
N THR A 456 9.02 7.18 -18.19
CA THR A 456 7.74 6.60 -18.61
C THR A 456 7.56 6.75 -20.12
N GLU A 457 7.82 7.94 -20.66
CA GLU A 457 7.73 8.23 -22.10
C GLU A 457 8.66 7.38 -22.94
N ALA A 458 9.93 7.35 -22.58
CA ALA A 458 10.94 6.59 -23.31
C ALA A 458 10.62 5.10 -23.33
N LEU A 459 10.29 4.53 -22.17
CA LEU A 459 10.01 3.10 -22.04
C LEU A 459 8.70 2.69 -22.74
N VAL A 460 7.64 3.49 -22.64
CA VAL A 460 6.38 3.19 -23.34
C VAL A 460 6.57 3.25 -24.86
N LYS A 461 7.32 4.22 -25.39
CA LYS A 461 7.63 4.30 -26.83
C LYS A 461 8.47 3.13 -27.32
N ALA A 462 9.46 2.73 -26.53
CA ALA A 462 10.41 1.68 -26.89
C ALA A 462 9.80 0.28 -26.76
N LEU A 463 9.12 0.00 -25.65
CA LEU A 463 8.61 -1.33 -25.32
C LEU A 463 7.20 -1.59 -25.85
N LYS A 464 6.41 -0.53 -26.10
CA LYS A 464 5.01 -0.59 -26.59
C LYS A 464 4.17 -1.63 -25.83
N PRO A 465 4.03 -1.52 -24.49
CA PRO A 465 3.29 -2.50 -23.71
C PRO A 465 1.82 -2.55 -24.17
N ASP A 466 1.19 -3.72 -24.14
CA ASP A 466 -0.23 -3.87 -24.49
C ASP A 466 -1.14 -3.18 -23.46
N ILE A 467 -0.69 -3.04 -22.21
CA ILE A 467 -1.36 -2.25 -21.17
C ILE A 467 -0.37 -1.54 -20.23
N PHE A 468 -0.72 -0.32 -19.84
CA PHE A 468 0.00 0.48 -18.86
C PHE A 468 -0.82 0.67 -17.57
N CYS A 469 -0.33 0.13 -16.46
CA CYS A 469 -1.02 0.08 -15.19
C CYS A 469 -0.30 0.94 -14.14
N SER A 470 -0.89 2.08 -13.80
CA SER A 470 -0.32 2.99 -12.81
C SER A 470 -1.39 3.79 -12.03
N GLY A 471 -1.15 5.07 -11.77
CA GLY A 471 -2.07 5.99 -11.08
C GLY A 471 -2.76 6.97 -12.02
N ILE A 472 -3.59 7.84 -11.43
CA ILE A 472 -4.38 8.86 -12.16
C ILE A 472 -3.50 9.82 -12.98
N LYS A 473 -2.29 10.13 -12.47
CA LYS A 473 -1.38 11.11 -13.08
C LYS A 473 -0.83 10.63 -14.43
N ASP A 474 -0.58 9.32 -14.54
CA ASP A 474 -0.01 8.72 -15.74
C ASP A 474 -1.08 8.18 -16.72
N LYS A 475 -2.27 7.83 -16.21
CA LYS A 475 -3.36 7.19 -16.98
C LYS A 475 -3.63 7.88 -18.31
N TYR A 476 -3.99 9.16 -18.28
CA TYR A 476 -4.45 9.86 -19.48
C TYR A 476 -3.33 10.15 -20.46
N TRP A 477 -2.09 10.23 -19.99
CA TRP A 477 -0.94 10.40 -20.85
C TRP A 477 -0.69 9.12 -21.66
N ALA A 478 -0.72 7.93 -21.01
CA ALA A 478 -0.60 6.65 -21.71
C ALA A 478 -1.74 6.46 -22.73
N GLN A 479 -2.98 6.80 -22.35
CA GLN A 479 -4.13 6.74 -23.26
C GLN A 479 -3.98 7.68 -24.47
N LYS A 480 -3.44 8.89 -24.28
CA LYS A 480 -3.15 9.83 -25.39
C LYS A 480 -2.09 9.30 -26.36
N MET A 481 -1.21 8.41 -25.91
CA MET A 481 -0.27 7.68 -26.77
C MET A 481 -0.88 6.46 -27.47
N GLY A 482 -2.18 6.20 -27.25
CA GLY A 482 -2.87 5.04 -27.81
C GLY A 482 -2.60 3.74 -27.06
N ILE A 483 -2.06 3.81 -25.84
CA ILE A 483 -1.83 2.64 -24.99
C ILE A 483 -2.98 2.50 -23.98
N PRO A 484 -3.67 1.35 -23.94
CA PRO A 484 -4.65 1.06 -22.90
C PRO A 484 -4.06 1.27 -21.50
N SER A 485 -4.82 1.90 -20.61
CA SER A 485 -4.35 2.15 -19.24
C SER A 485 -5.43 1.92 -18.19
N ARG A 486 -5.02 1.25 -17.11
CA ARG A 486 -5.83 1.00 -15.91
C ARG A 486 -5.14 1.54 -14.65
N GLN A 487 -5.94 2.10 -13.75
CA GLN A 487 -5.46 2.55 -12.45
C GLN A 487 -5.41 1.38 -11.46
N ILE A 488 -4.24 1.09 -10.90
CA ILE A 488 -4.06 0.07 -9.85
C ILE A 488 -4.04 0.66 -8.44
N HIS A 489 -4.28 1.96 -8.31
CA HIS A 489 -4.52 2.65 -7.04
C HIS A 489 -6.01 2.73 -6.70
N SER A 490 -6.80 3.28 -7.61
CA SER A 490 -8.25 3.52 -7.47
C SER A 490 -9.11 2.43 -8.11
N TYR A 491 -8.49 1.47 -8.81
CA TYR A 491 -9.16 0.44 -9.62
C TYR A 491 -10.03 1.02 -10.73
N ASP A 492 -9.75 2.25 -11.16
CA ASP A 492 -10.60 2.98 -12.11
C ASP A 492 -12.06 2.98 -11.67
N TYR A 493 -12.27 3.14 -10.35
CA TYR A 493 -13.57 3.15 -9.71
C TYR A 493 -14.33 1.79 -9.77
N SER A 494 -13.65 0.73 -10.20
CA SER A 494 -14.10 -0.67 -10.16
C SER A 494 -13.67 -1.35 -8.84
N GLY A 495 -13.25 -2.61 -8.89
CA GLY A 495 -12.98 -3.46 -7.75
C GLY A 495 -14.16 -4.40 -7.47
N ARG A 496 -13.98 -5.43 -6.66
CA ARG A 496 -12.80 -5.76 -5.85
C ARG A 496 -11.79 -6.56 -6.67
N TYR A 497 -10.50 -6.47 -6.36
CA TYR A 497 -9.42 -7.20 -7.06
C TYR A 497 -8.70 -8.22 -6.16
N THR A 498 -9.03 -8.27 -4.88
CA THR A 498 -8.61 -9.31 -3.92
C THR A 498 -9.48 -10.57 -4.03
N GLY A 499 -8.95 -11.72 -3.61
CA GLY A 499 -9.66 -12.99 -3.51
C GLY A 499 -9.81 -13.71 -4.85
N PHE A 500 -10.63 -14.76 -4.87
CA PHE A 500 -10.86 -15.58 -6.06
C PHE A 500 -11.71 -14.84 -7.10
N SER A 501 -12.80 -14.21 -6.68
CA SER A 501 -13.65 -13.41 -7.56
C SER A 501 -12.93 -12.16 -8.09
N GLY A 502 -12.00 -11.59 -7.30
CA GLY A 502 -11.24 -10.41 -7.69
C GLY A 502 -10.37 -10.62 -8.92
N VAL A 503 -9.89 -11.85 -9.16
CA VAL A 503 -9.17 -12.20 -10.39
C VAL A 503 -10.07 -12.08 -11.61
N LEU A 504 -11.34 -12.51 -11.50
CA LEU A 504 -12.30 -12.38 -12.58
C LEU A 504 -12.63 -10.91 -12.87
N ASN A 505 -12.91 -10.12 -11.84
CA ASN A 505 -13.17 -8.68 -11.98
C ASN A 505 -11.99 -7.96 -12.64
N PHE A 506 -10.77 -8.27 -12.18
CA PHE A 506 -9.55 -7.73 -12.76
C PHE A 506 -9.40 -8.14 -14.24
N ALA A 507 -9.57 -9.42 -14.56
CA ALA A 507 -9.44 -9.92 -15.92
C ALA A 507 -10.47 -9.26 -16.87
N GLN A 508 -11.71 -9.07 -16.42
CA GLN A 508 -12.75 -8.34 -17.13
C GLN A 508 -12.35 -6.89 -17.41
N ASP A 509 -11.84 -6.19 -16.40
CA ASP A 509 -11.43 -4.80 -16.51
C ASP A 509 -10.22 -4.60 -17.43
N ILE A 510 -9.26 -5.52 -17.39
CA ILE A 510 -8.08 -5.52 -18.27
C ILE A 510 -8.50 -5.84 -19.72
N ASP A 511 -9.36 -6.84 -19.93
CA ASP A 511 -9.90 -7.18 -21.25
C ASP A 511 -10.68 -6.00 -21.86
N MET A 512 -11.57 -5.38 -21.08
CA MET A 512 -12.35 -4.23 -21.49
C MET A 512 -11.46 -3.04 -21.88
N ALA A 513 -10.40 -2.79 -21.12
CA ALA A 513 -9.45 -1.72 -21.42
C ALA A 513 -8.69 -1.98 -22.71
N MET A 514 -8.14 -3.17 -22.91
CA MET A 514 -7.30 -3.48 -24.07
C MET A 514 -8.10 -3.67 -25.36
N HIS A 515 -9.26 -4.33 -25.28
CA HIS A 515 -10.06 -4.68 -26.45
C HIS A 515 -11.16 -3.65 -26.77
N SER A 516 -11.15 -2.48 -26.13
CA SER A 516 -12.06 -1.38 -26.49
C SER A 516 -11.92 -1.04 -27.98
N PRO A 517 -13.03 -0.93 -28.73
CA PRO A 517 -12.97 -0.57 -30.16
C PRO A 517 -12.41 0.84 -30.39
N THR A 518 -12.45 1.70 -29.37
CA THR A 518 -11.96 3.08 -29.39
C THR A 518 -10.52 3.20 -29.91
N TRP A 519 -9.65 2.24 -29.59
CA TRP A 519 -8.24 2.27 -30.00
C TRP A 519 -8.07 2.24 -31.53
N ARG A 520 -9.02 1.65 -32.26
CA ARG A 520 -9.01 1.60 -33.74
C ARG A 520 -9.38 2.93 -34.40
N PHE A 521 -9.96 3.86 -33.63
CA PHE A 521 -10.48 5.13 -34.14
C PHE A 521 -9.59 6.34 -33.80
N ILE A 522 -8.37 6.11 -33.29
CA ILE A 522 -7.43 7.21 -32.97
C ILE A 522 -6.94 7.92 -34.23
N ARG A 523 -6.55 7.16 -35.27
CA ARG A 523 -6.11 7.73 -36.54
C ARG A 523 -7.33 8.02 -37.41
N PRO A 524 -7.60 9.29 -37.78
CA PRO A 524 -8.75 9.59 -38.61
C PRO A 524 -8.55 9.07 -40.04
N PRO A 525 -9.63 8.73 -40.77
CA PRO A 525 -9.55 8.10 -42.09
C PRO A 525 -8.80 8.95 -43.13
N TRP A 526 -8.95 10.28 -43.10
CA TRP A 526 -8.26 11.19 -44.02
C TRP A 526 -6.74 11.31 -43.78
N LYS A 527 -6.22 10.75 -42.69
CA LYS A 527 -4.77 10.59 -42.47
C LYS A 527 -4.30 9.16 -42.75
N ALA A 528 -5.21 8.21 -42.99
CA ALA A 528 -4.86 6.84 -43.32
C ALA A 528 -4.60 6.67 -44.83
N GLU A 529 -5.28 7.45 -45.67
CA GLU A 529 -4.99 7.57 -47.10
C GLU A 529 -3.63 8.29 -47.30
N GLY A 530 -2.59 7.54 -47.67
CA GLY A 530 -1.24 8.07 -47.93
C GLY A 530 -0.09 7.38 -47.20
N ALA A 531 -0.36 6.33 -46.41
CA ALA A 531 0.68 5.43 -45.90
C ALA A 531 0.50 4.05 -46.54
N GLU A 532 1.11 3.87 -47.72
CA GLU A 532 1.47 2.54 -48.23
C GLU A 532 2.59 1.92 -47.39
#